data_AF-A0A7G6YS24-F1
#
_entry.id   AF-A0A7G6YS24-F1
#
_cell.length_a   1.000
_cell.length_b   1.000
_cell.length_c   1.000
_cell.angle_alpha   90.00
_cell.angle_beta   90.00
_cell.angle_gamma   90.00
#
_symmetry.space_group_name_H-M   'P 1'
#
loop_
_entity.id
_entity.type
_entity.pdbx_description
1 polymer ?
#
loop_
_entity_poly.entity_id
_entity_poly.type
_entity_poly.pdbx_seq_one_letter_code
_entity_poly.pdbx_strand_id
1 'polypeptide(L)'
;MLLTIHHVRRAGRQLRVGPRPWLAIFYLGSILLLLMTMRPWISSPLADSTAAVLGLLLLGLLLETPRLSSAGLIWVGVIAATAVTVKSSAGTMLLWPLVAAWWPAQGRWRRLGLLLGVIVLVLLPWVGRNVGLSGYLAYPLAGSLGPVVRDWAVTPTQLTADLVEIRLFARRPLGDWPLAAKQPLEEWLPLWWMQQEPADKLLLLVVVAGIGLIAGWLVWQLVAKKTAYSALIKRIDLTLYLLLLLGCGSWFVAAPAMRFAYAYLIGAALLSPLIIARELPIRWSQIAGWGLCALSLLYTLNGLRHELAKPAALTAHVTWPADYPEVRTQVAGQMGSYPVRTGAWPNRRCGNALLPCTDSLSLGLQLRGTTLRQGFRMVRY
;
A
#
# COMPACT_ATOMS: atom_id res chain seq x y z
N MET A 1 7.21 3.15 13.78
CA MET A 1 8.18 3.91 14.61
C MET A 1 9.55 4.07 13.96
N LEU A 2 10.31 3.00 13.67
CA LEU A 2 11.67 3.10 13.06
C LEU A 2 11.70 3.86 11.72
N LEU A 3 10.68 3.68 10.88
CA LEU A 3 10.52 4.39 9.59
C LEU A 3 10.28 5.89 9.78
N THR A 4 9.50 6.28 10.78
CA THR A 4 9.26 7.67 11.15
C THR A 4 10.54 8.33 11.66
N ILE A 5 11.29 7.63 12.53
CA ILE A 5 12.60 8.08 13.02
C ILE A 5 13.56 8.28 11.85
N HIS A 6 13.56 7.37 10.88
CA HIS A 6 14.36 7.52 9.66
C HIS A 6 14.01 8.81 8.89
N HIS A 7 12.73 9.04 8.60
CA HIS A 7 12.27 10.21 7.85
C HIS A 7 12.58 11.52 8.59
N VAL A 8 12.35 11.58 9.91
CA VAL A 8 12.68 12.75 10.74
C VAL A 8 14.19 13.00 10.76
N ARG A 9 15.01 11.95 10.95
CA ARG A 9 16.48 12.07 10.94
C ARG A 9 16.99 12.56 9.59
N ARG A 10 16.44 12.04 8.48
CA ARG A 10 16.80 12.47 7.12
C ARG A 10 16.38 13.91 6.86
N ALA A 11 15.16 14.28 7.22
CA ALA A 11 14.67 15.66 7.12
C ALA A 11 15.57 16.62 7.90
N GLY A 12 15.92 16.30 9.15
CA GLY A 12 16.80 17.13 9.98
C GLY A 12 18.19 17.34 9.37
N ARG A 13 18.77 16.29 8.75
CA ARG A 13 20.03 16.40 8.00
C ARG A 13 19.91 17.37 6.82
N GLN A 14 18.83 17.23 6.04
CA GLN A 14 18.62 18.05 4.84
C GLN A 14 18.27 19.51 5.16
N LEU A 15 17.63 19.79 6.31
CA LEU A 15 17.32 21.16 6.74
C LEU A 15 18.54 21.92 7.27
N ARG A 16 19.40 21.26 8.06
CA ARG A 16 20.50 21.92 8.78
C ARG A 16 21.77 22.07 7.97
N VAL A 17 22.15 21.03 7.22
CA VAL A 17 23.50 20.92 6.61
C VAL A 17 23.43 20.40 5.17
N GLY A 18 22.28 19.89 4.72
CA GLY A 18 22.18 19.18 3.46
C GLY A 18 22.14 20.07 2.22
N PRO A 19 22.72 19.62 1.09
CA PRO A 19 22.71 20.35 -0.17
C PRO A 19 21.32 20.35 -0.86
N ARG A 20 20.34 19.63 -0.32
CA ARG A 20 19.03 19.39 -0.95
C ARG A 20 17.87 19.59 0.04
N PRO A 21 17.60 20.82 0.49
CA PRO A 21 16.55 21.10 1.47
C PRO A 21 15.15 20.69 1.01
N TRP A 22 14.91 20.62 -0.31
CA TRP A 22 13.64 20.12 -0.87
C TRP A 22 13.35 18.65 -0.50
N LEU A 23 14.38 17.82 -0.23
CA LEU A 23 14.17 16.46 0.27
C LEU A 23 13.58 16.45 1.69
N ALA A 24 13.84 17.48 2.50
CA ALA A 24 13.19 17.60 3.80
C ALA A 24 11.68 17.82 3.66
N ILE A 25 11.27 18.61 2.66
CA ILE A 25 9.86 18.81 2.32
C ILE A 25 9.21 17.48 1.94
N PHE A 26 9.88 16.66 1.12
CA PHE A 26 9.40 15.30 0.80
C PHE A 26 9.23 14.44 2.06
N TYR A 27 10.25 14.34 2.91
CA TYR A 27 10.21 13.46 4.08
C TYR A 27 9.17 13.92 5.13
N LEU A 28 9.11 15.21 5.43
CA LEU A 28 8.15 15.77 6.38
C LEU A 28 6.72 15.79 5.81
N GLY A 29 6.57 16.13 4.54
CA GLY A 29 5.29 16.08 3.84
C GLY A 29 4.73 14.65 3.78
N SER A 30 5.60 13.65 3.57
CA SER A 30 5.21 12.23 3.60
C SER A 30 4.67 11.84 4.97
N ILE A 31 5.35 12.24 6.06
CA ILE A 31 4.87 11.99 7.43
C ILE A 31 3.52 12.67 7.65
N LEU A 32 3.41 13.96 7.33
CA LEU A 32 2.19 14.73 7.55
C LEU A 32 0.99 14.12 6.81
N LEU A 33 1.15 13.83 5.52
CA LEU A 33 0.07 13.28 4.70
C LEU A 33 -0.30 11.85 5.12
N LEU A 34 0.68 11.03 5.51
CA LEU A 34 0.41 9.72 6.11
C LEU A 34 -0.37 9.85 7.40
N LEU A 35 0.00 10.78 8.29
CA LEU A 35 -0.73 11.01 9.53
C LEU A 35 -2.16 11.47 9.24
N MET A 36 -2.37 12.38 8.29
CA MET A 36 -3.71 12.88 7.95
C MET A 36 -4.62 11.80 7.35
N THR A 37 -4.07 10.92 6.49
CA THR A 37 -4.84 9.89 5.79
C THR A 37 -5.02 8.60 6.60
N MET A 38 -4.04 8.25 7.44
CA MET A 38 -4.02 6.99 8.19
C MET A 38 -4.37 7.15 9.67
N ARG A 39 -4.67 8.36 10.16
CA ARG A 39 -4.99 8.60 11.58
C ARG A 39 -6.01 7.60 12.15
N PRO A 40 -7.14 7.29 11.48
CA PRO A 40 -8.12 6.35 12.04
C PRO A 40 -7.59 4.92 12.19
N TRP A 41 -6.48 4.60 11.53
CA TRP A 41 -5.96 3.25 11.35
C TRP A 41 -4.56 3.06 11.95
N ILE A 42 -4.01 4.07 12.63
CA ILE A 42 -2.60 4.09 13.04
C ILE A 42 -2.27 3.02 14.09
N SER A 43 -3.24 2.64 14.90
CA SER A 43 -3.15 1.58 15.92
C SER A 43 -3.54 0.20 15.39
N SER A 44 -4.02 0.12 14.14
CA SER A 44 -4.53 -1.12 13.57
C SER A 44 -3.45 -1.77 12.69
N PRO A 45 -3.28 -3.10 12.75
CA PRO A 45 -2.26 -3.82 11.98
C PRO A 45 -2.64 -3.94 10.49
N LEU A 46 -3.14 -2.87 9.85
CA LEU A 46 -3.49 -2.89 8.44
C LEU A 46 -2.22 -2.97 7.60
N ALA A 47 -2.20 -3.91 6.66
CA ALA A 47 -1.20 -4.01 5.61
C ALA A 47 -1.09 -2.70 4.79
N ASP A 48 -2.16 -1.92 4.72
CA ASP A 48 -2.31 -0.67 3.97
C ASP A 48 -1.29 0.39 4.39
N SER A 49 -1.20 0.66 5.70
CA SER A 49 -0.28 1.65 6.26
C SER A 49 1.16 1.21 6.09
N THR A 50 1.43 -0.07 6.31
CA THR A 50 2.77 -0.66 6.15
C THR A 50 3.25 -0.53 4.70
N ALA A 51 2.43 -0.90 3.72
CA ALA A 51 2.77 -0.76 2.31
C ALA A 51 2.97 0.71 1.90
N ALA A 52 2.14 1.62 2.41
CA ALA A 52 2.26 3.06 2.15
C ALA A 52 3.61 3.61 2.66
N VAL A 53 3.98 3.27 3.90
CA VAL A 53 5.23 3.72 4.53
C VAL A 53 6.45 3.12 3.83
N LEU A 54 6.43 1.83 3.48
CA LEU A 54 7.52 1.19 2.73
C LEU A 54 7.69 1.81 1.34
N GLY A 55 6.59 2.11 0.65
CA GLY A 55 6.61 2.80 -0.65
C GLY A 55 7.22 4.19 -0.55
N LEU A 56 6.79 5.02 0.42
CA LEU A 56 7.34 6.37 0.59
C LEU A 56 8.81 6.36 1.03
N LEU A 57 9.23 5.40 1.86
CA LEU A 57 10.64 5.18 2.16
C LEU A 57 11.44 4.87 0.89
N LEU A 58 10.96 3.90 0.10
CA LEU A 58 11.62 3.46 -1.13
C LEU A 58 11.77 4.63 -2.10
N LEU A 59 10.72 5.44 -2.28
CA LEU A 59 10.74 6.63 -3.11
C LEU A 59 11.79 7.65 -2.61
N GLY A 60 11.80 7.94 -1.30
CA GLY A 60 12.78 8.86 -0.70
C GLY A 60 14.22 8.42 -0.90
N LEU A 61 14.51 7.12 -0.72
CA LEU A 61 15.85 6.55 -0.94
C LEU A 61 16.29 6.69 -2.40
N LEU A 62 15.40 6.45 -3.36
CA LEU A 62 15.70 6.59 -4.79
C LEU A 62 15.87 8.05 -5.22
N LEU A 63 15.15 8.99 -4.59
CA LEU A 63 15.33 10.43 -4.81
C LEU A 63 16.64 10.95 -4.22
N GLU A 64 17.03 10.50 -3.02
CA GLU A 64 18.27 10.91 -2.36
C GLU A 64 19.50 10.32 -3.05
N THR A 65 19.43 9.03 -3.40
CA THR A 65 20.53 8.24 -3.98
C THR A 65 20.12 7.53 -5.27
N PRO A 66 20.02 8.25 -6.40
CA PRO A 66 19.52 7.67 -7.66
C PRO A 66 20.48 6.67 -8.30
N ARG A 67 21.77 6.72 -7.96
CA ARG A 67 22.79 5.76 -8.40
C ARG A 67 23.18 4.86 -7.23
N LEU A 68 22.47 3.75 -7.10
CA LEU A 68 22.71 2.79 -6.03
C LEU A 68 23.94 1.90 -6.31
N SER A 69 24.66 1.56 -5.25
CA SER A 69 25.59 0.44 -5.24
C SER A 69 24.82 -0.88 -5.36
N SER A 70 25.49 -2.00 -5.65
CA SER A 70 24.83 -3.31 -5.70
C SER A 70 24.15 -3.67 -4.37
N ALA A 71 24.79 -3.36 -3.24
CA ALA A 71 24.21 -3.55 -1.92
C ALA A 71 22.96 -2.67 -1.72
N GLY A 72 23.02 -1.39 -2.13
CA GLY A 72 21.87 -0.50 -2.08
C GLY A 72 20.70 -1.00 -2.94
N LEU A 73 21.00 -1.52 -4.13
CA LEU A 73 20.03 -2.12 -5.05
C LEU A 73 19.32 -3.34 -4.42
N ILE A 74 20.08 -4.21 -3.76
CA ILE A 74 19.56 -5.37 -3.05
C ILE A 74 18.60 -4.91 -1.95
N TRP A 75 18.99 -3.92 -1.13
CA TRP A 75 18.14 -3.39 -0.07
C TRP A 75 16.82 -2.81 -0.60
N VAL A 76 16.84 -2.00 -1.66
CA VAL A 76 15.60 -1.47 -2.24
C VAL A 76 14.73 -2.57 -2.88
N GLY A 77 15.35 -3.61 -3.42
CA GLY A 77 14.66 -4.81 -3.90
C GLY A 77 13.94 -5.57 -2.78
N VAL A 78 14.62 -5.79 -1.65
CA VAL A 78 14.03 -6.42 -0.46
C VAL A 78 12.86 -5.60 0.06
N ILE A 79 12.99 -4.27 0.17
CA ILE A 79 11.92 -3.39 0.64
C ILE A 79 10.70 -3.45 -0.30
N ALA A 80 10.92 -3.36 -1.62
CA ALA A 80 9.85 -3.45 -2.61
C ALA A 80 9.15 -4.81 -2.59
N ALA A 81 9.90 -5.91 -2.54
CA ALA A 81 9.34 -7.26 -2.44
C ALA A 81 8.58 -7.46 -1.13
N THR A 82 9.11 -6.96 -0.02
CA THR A 82 8.43 -7.02 1.30
C THR A 82 7.10 -6.27 1.24
N ALA A 83 7.05 -5.09 0.61
CA ALA A 83 5.81 -4.34 0.42
C ALA A 83 4.75 -5.18 -0.32
N VAL A 84 5.15 -5.97 -1.34
CA VAL A 84 4.27 -6.90 -2.04
C VAL A 84 3.80 -8.06 -1.15
N THR A 85 4.70 -8.63 -0.34
CA THR A 85 4.31 -9.71 0.58
C THR A 85 3.32 -9.26 1.66
N VAL A 86 3.44 -8.00 2.10
CA VAL A 86 2.50 -7.36 3.02
C VAL A 86 1.18 -7.06 2.30
N LYS A 87 1.27 -6.55 1.06
CA LYS A 87 0.11 -6.17 0.28
C LYS A 87 0.36 -6.29 -1.22
N SER A 88 -0.43 -7.11 -1.89
CA SER A 88 -0.28 -7.38 -3.32
C SER A 88 -0.50 -6.16 -4.22
N SER A 89 -1.28 -5.15 -3.78
CA SER A 89 -1.44 -3.88 -4.52
C SER A 89 -0.15 -3.05 -4.61
N ALA A 90 0.90 -3.41 -3.86
CA ALA A 90 2.23 -2.83 -3.99
C ALA A 90 3.02 -3.35 -5.20
N GLY A 91 2.44 -4.25 -6.03
CA GLY A 91 3.14 -4.90 -7.14
C GLY A 91 3.84 -3.94 -8.12
N THR A 92 3.24 -2.78 -8.42
CA THR A 92 3.86 -1.78 -9.31
C THR A 92 5.10 -1.12 -8.70
N MET A 93 5.29 -1.17 -7.38
CA MET A 93 6.51 -0.70 -6.71
C MET A 93 7.75 -1.53 -7.08
N LEU A 94 7.58 -2.78 -7.53
CA LEU A 94 8.71 -3.62 -8.00
C LEU A 94 9.41 -3.00 -9.22
N LEU A 95 8.72 -2.16 -10.00
CA LEU A 95 9.31 -1.47 -11.15
C LEU A 95 10.35 -0.43 -10.75
N TRP A 96 10.27 0.12 -9.53
CA TRP A 96 11.12 1.22 -9.10
C TRP A 96 12.60 0.80 -8.92
N PRO A 97 12.93 -0.27 -8.18
CA PRO A 97 14.30 -0.76 -8.12
C PRO A 97 14.78 -1.34 -9.45
N LEU A 98 13.88 -1.85 -10.31
CA LEU A 98 14.24 -2.33 -11.66
C LEU A 98 14.73 -1.18 -12.55
N VAL A 99 14.05 -0.03 -12.51
CA VAL A 99 14.51 1.19 -13.20
C VAL A 99 15.85 1.66 -12.64
N ALA A 100 16.05 1.63 -11.32
CA ALA A 100 17.32 1.98 -10.71
C ALA A 100 18.47 1.03 -11.12
N ALA A 101 18.18 -0.26 -11.31
CA ALA A 101 19.14 -1.26 -11.80
C ALA A 101 19.48 -1.08 -13.28
N TRP A 102 18.53 -0.56 -14.06
CA TRP A 102 18.67 -0.33 -15.51
C TRP A 102 19.49 0.91 -15.84
N TRP A 103 19.50 1.92 -14.96
CA TRP A 103 20.12 3.21 -15.22
C TRP A 103 21.64 3.18 -15.53
N PRO A 104 22.46 2.39 -14.82
CA PRO A 104 23.88 2.26 -15.15
C PRO A 104 24.06 1.49 -16.46
N ALA A 105 24.78 2.06 -17.42
CA ALA A 105 25.01 1.39 -18.70
C ALA A 105 25.86 0.11 -18.56
N GLN A 106 26.85 0.13 -17.66
CA GLN A 106 27.80 -0.95 -17.42
C GLN A 106 27.28 -1.93 -16.36
N GLY A 107 27.34 -3.23 -16.65
CA GLY A 107 26.97 -4.29 -15.69
C GLY A 107 25.47 -4.39 -15.39
N ARG A 108 24.60 -3.72 -16.17
CA ARG A 108 23.14 -3.66 -15.93
C ARG A 108 22.50 -5.04 -15.81
N TRP A 109 22.87 -5.98 -16.69
CA TRP A 109 22.31 -7.33 -16.71
C TRP A 109 22.68 -8.13 -15.45
N ARG A 110 23.92 -7.99 -14.96
CA ARG A 110 24.34 -8.60 -13.69
C ARG A 110 23.57 -8.00 -12.51
N ARG A 111 23.41 -6.68 -12.48
CA ARG A 111 22.64 -5.98 -11.43
C ARG A 111 21.16 -6.40 -11.45
N LEU A 112 20.55 -6.49 -12.63
CA LEU A 112 19.17 -6.95 -12.81
C LEU A 112 19.01 -8.41 -12.39
N GLY A 113 19.92 -9.31 -12.79
CA GLY A 113 19.89 -10.71 -12.39
C GLY A 113 19.98 -10.88 -10.87
N LEU A 114 20.89 -10.15 -10.21
CA LEU A 114 20.99 -10.13 -8.74
C LEU A 114 19.71 -9.59 -8.09
N LEU A 115 19.17 -8.49 -8.60
CA LEU A 115 17.94 -7.89 -8.07
C LEU A 115 16.74 -8.82 -8.22
N LEU A 116 16.56 -9.42 -9.39
CA LEU A 116 15.49 -10.38 -9.66
C LEU A 116 15.63 -11.61 -8.76
N GLY A 117 16.85 -12.15 -8.60
CA GLY A 117 17.11 -13.26 -7.68
C GLY A 117 16.69 -12.95 -6.25
N VAL A 118 17.00 -11.75 -5.75
CA VAL A 118 16.60 -11.30 -4.42
C VAL A 118 15.09 -11.10 -4.31
N ILE A 119 14.44 -10.47 -5.31
CA ILE A 119 12.99 -10.30 -5.32
C ILE A 119 12.29 -11.66 -5.28
N VAL A 120 12.73 -12.61 -6.11
CA VAL A 120 12.18 -13.97 -6.13
C VAL A 120 12.36 -14.64 -4.77
N LEU A 121 13.56 -14.58 -4.19
CA LEU A 121 13.86 -15.18 -2.89
C LEU A 121 12.92 -14.66 -1.78
N VAL A 122 12.66 -13.35 -1.75
CA VAL A 122 11.76 -12.73 -0.76
C VAL A 122 10.30 -13.10 -1.01
N LEU A 123 9.89 -13.26 -2.26
CA LEU A 123 8.51 -13.62 -2.61
C LEU A 123 8.22 -15.12 -2.42
N LEU A 124 9.23 -16.00 -2.41
CA LEU A 124 9.04 -17.46 -2.28
C LEU A 124 8.20 -17.87 -1.05
N PRO A 125 8.48 -17.40 0.18
CA PRO A 125 7.65 -17.73 1.34
C PRO A 125 6.21 -17.26 1.19
N TRP A 126 6.00 -16.10 0.57
CA TRP A 126 4.67 -15.56 0.31
C TRP A 126 3.89 -16.42 -0.70
N VAL A 127 4.55 -16.87 -1.78
CA VAL A 127 3.96 -17.83 -2.73
C VAL A 127 3.63 -19.14 -2.03
N GLY A 128 4.55 -19.69 -1.23
CA GLY A 128 4.33 -20.92 -0.46
C GLY A 128 3.12 -20.80 0.47
N ARG A 129 2.98 -19.67 1.17
CA ARG A 129 1.79 -19.35 1.98
C ARG A 129 0.51 -19.31 1.13
N ASN A 130 0.53 -18.67 -0.04
CA ASN A 130 -0.64 -18.61 -0.92
C ASN A 130 -1.05 -20.01 -1.41
N VAL A 131 -0.09 -20.85 -1.82
CA VAL A 131 -0.35 -22.22 -2.25
C VAL A 131 -0.91 -23.05 -1.09
N GLY A 132 -0.33 -22.92 0.11
CA GLY A 132 -0.79 -23.61 1.30
C GLY A 132 -2.22 -23.22 1.71
N LEU A 133 -2.56 -21.93 1.61
CA LEU A 133 -3.89 -21.42 2.05
C LEU A 133 -4.99 -21.58 1.01
N SER A 134 -4.66 -21.50 -0.28
CA SER A 134 -5.68 -21.37 -1.35
C SER A 134 -5.51 -22.35 -2.50
N GLY A 135 -4.38 -23.03 -2.60
CA GLY A 135 -4.00 -23.84 -3.77
C GLY A 135 -3.49 -23.04 -4.97
N TYR A 136 -3.41 -21.70 -4.89
CA TYR A 136 -2.93 -20.81 -5.97
C TYR A 136 -1.59 -20.14 -5.62
N LEU A 137 -0.80 -19.76 -6.63
CA LEU A 137 0.48 -19.06 -6.43
C LEU A 137 0.30 -17.66 -5.82
N ALA A 138 -0.77 -16.96 -6.20
CA ALA A 138 -1.08 -15.60 -5.76
C ALA A 138 -2.60 -15.40 -5.73
N TYR A 139 -3.22 -15.69 -4.60
CA TYR A 139 -4.68 -15.58 -4.46
C TYR A 139 -5.11 -14.14 -4.13
N PRO A 140 -6.22 -13.63 -4.68
CA PRO A 140 -7.00 -14.17 -5.80
C PRO A 140 -6.49 -13.71 -7.19
N LEU A 141 -5.37 -12.96 -7.24
CA LEU A 141 -4.88 -12.24 -8.42
C LEU A 141 -4.45 -13.11 -9.61
N ALA A 142 -3.91 -14.31 -9.36
CA ALA A 142 -3.38 -15.20 -10.39
C ALA A 142 -4.30 -16.39 -10.66
N GLY A 143 -5.61 -16.22 -10.48
CA GLY A 143 -6.59 -17.29 -10.71
C GLY A 143 -6.58 -17.88 -12.13
N SER A 144 -6.21 -17.07 -13.12
CA SER A 144 -6.10 -17.49 -14.53
C SER A 144 -5.00 -18.52 -14.80
N LEU A 145 -3.99 -18.60 -13.92
CA LEU A 145 -2.94 -19.63 -14.02
C LEU A 145 -3.42 -21.01 -13.55
N GLY A 146 -4.63 -21.08 -12.99
CA GLY A 146 -5.17 -22.29 -12.38
C GLY A 146 -4.54 -22.63 -11.03
N PRO A 147 -5.14 -23.57 -10.28
CA PRO A 147 -4.58 -24.04 -9.02
C PRO A 147 -3.36 -24.93 -9.26
N VAL A 148 -2.32 -24.73 -8.46
CA VAL A 148 -1.13 -25.59 -8.41
C VAL A 148 -1.45 -26.86 -7.62
N VAL A 149 -2.32 -26.77 -6.62
CA VAL A 149 -2.78 -27.94 -5.84
C VAL A 149 -4.30 -28.02 -5.84
N ARG A 150 -4.85 -29.09 -6.40
CA ARG A 150 -6.29 -29.24 -6.63
C ARG A 150 -7.07 -29.63 -5.37
N ASP A 151 -6.47 -30.41 -4.49
CA ASP A 151 -7.11 -31.04 -3.32
C ASP A 151 -7.79 -30.07 -2.34
N TRP A 152 -7.24 -28.87 -2.19
CA TRP A 152 -7.76 -27.78 -1.35
C TRP A 152 -7.82 -26.45 -2.10
N ALA A 153 -7.75 -26.48 -3.43
CA ALA A 153 -7.90 -25.28 -4.24
C ALA A 153 -9.24 -24.62 -3.94
N VAL A 154 -9.21 -23.32 -3.70
CA VAL A 154 -10.44 -22.51 -3.74
C VAL A 154 -11.10 -22.70 -5.10
N THR A 155 -12.42 -22.88 -5.11
CA THR A 155 -13.15 -23.11 -6.36
C THR A 155 -13.03 -21.92 -7.32
N PRO A 156 -12.99 -22.12 -8.65
CA PRO A 156 -12.94 -21.01 -9.62
C PRO A 156 -14.09 -20.00 -9.46
N THR A 157 -15.27 -20.46 -9.05
CA THR A 157 -16.44 -19.62 -8.78
C THR A 157 -16.19 -18.67 -7.61
N GLN A 158 -15.71 -19.20 -6.47
CA GLN A 158 -15.33 -18.39 -5.31
C GLN A 158 -14.18 -17.42 -5.63
N LEU A 159 -13.15 -17.87 -6.37
CA LEU A 159 -12.05 -16.99 -6.77
C LEU A 159 -12.56 -15.78 -7.58
N THR A 160 -13.48 -16.03 -8.50
CA THR A 160 -14.11 -14.97 -9.31
C THR A 160 -14.96 -14.05 -8.44
N ALA A 161 -15.73 -14.62 -7.50
CA ALA A 161 -16.54 -13.86 -6.55
C ALA A 161 -15.66 -12.93 -5.70
N ASP A 162 -14.55 -13.42 -5.14
CA ASP A 162 -13.62 -12.63 -4.34
C ASP A 162 -12.99 -11.48 -5.13
N LEU A 163 -12.55 -11.72 -6.37
CA LEU A 163 -12.01 -10.67 -7.24
C LEU A 163 -13.05 -9.59 -7.54
N VAL A 164 -14.28 -10.01 -7.84
CA VAL A 164 -15.39 -9.11 -8.13
C VAL A 164 -15.74 -8.30 -6.89
N GLU A 165 -15.86 -8.94 -5.73
CA GLU A 165 -16.14 -8.27 -4.46
C GLU A 165 -15.08 -7.21 -4.14
N ILE A 166 -13.79 -7.56 -4.19
CA ILE A 166 -12.69 -6.60 -3.93
C ILE A 166 -12.82 -5.36 -4.84
N ARG A 167 -13.11 -5.57 -6.13
CA ARG A 167 -13.19 -4.50 -7.11
C ARG A 167 -14.44 -3.63 -6.93
N LEU A 168 -15.60 -4.26 -6.76
CA LEU A 168 -16.88 -3.57 -6.71
C LEU A 168 -17.10 -2.89 -5.36
N PHE A 169 -16.70 -3.53 -4.27
CA PHE A 169 -16.69 -2.90 -2.94
C PHE A 169 -15.85 -1.63 -2.95
N ALA A 170 -14.70 -1.64 -3.62
CA ALA A 170 -13.85 -0.45 -3.75
C ALA A 170 -14.50 0.69 -4.58
N ARG A 171 -15.40 0.38 -5.51
CA ARG A 171 -16.18 1.39 -6.27
C ARG A 171 -17.32 1.97 -5.43
N ARG A 172 -17.95 1.14 -4.58
CA ARG A 172 -19.13 1.54 -3.79
C ARG A 172 -19.10 0.95 -2.38
N PRO A 173 -18.22 1.44 -1.48
CA PRO A 173 -18.02 0.85 -0.16
C PRO A 173 -19.23 1.03 0.80
N LEU A 174 -20.06 2.05 0.59
CA LEU A 174 -21.19 2.40 1.46
C LEU A 174 -22.56 2.03 0.88
N GLY A 175 -22.61 1.22 -0.19
CA GLY A 175 -23.86 0.82 -0.83
C GLY A 175 -23.88 -0.63 -1.30
N ASP A 176 -24.94 -1.00 -2.02
CA ASP A 176 -25.06 -2.32 -2.66
C ASP A 176 -24.05 -2.42 -3.82
N TRP A 177 -22.83 -2.83 -3.49
CA TRP A 177 -21.70 -2.92 -4.42
C TRP A 177 -21.93 -3.84 -5.63
N PRO A 178 -22.77 -4.91 -5.59
CA PRO A 178 -23.13 -5.67 -6.78
C PRO A 178 -23.77 -4.81 -7.88
N LEU A 179 -24.47 -3.72 -7.53
CA LEU A 179 -25.03 -2.79 -8.52
C LEU A 179 -23.92 -2.11 -9.34
N ALA A 180 -22.76 -1.85 -8.74
CA ALA A 180 -21.62 -1.23 -9.43
C ALA A 180 -20.99 -2.11 -10.51
N ALA A 181 -21.40 -3.39 -10.62
CA ALA A 181 -20.94 -4.30 -11.66
C ALA A 181 -21.40 -3.85 -13.06
N LYS A 182 -22.62 -3.32 -13.16
CA LYS A 182 -23.29 -2.99 -14.42
C LYS A 182 -23.18 -1.50 -14.81
N GLN A 183 -22.66 -0.68 -13.90
CA GLN A 183 -22.60 0.77 -14.10
C GLN A 183 -21.39 1.16 -14.96
N PRO A 184 -21.57 1.97 -16.01
CA PRO A 184 -20.46 2.63 -16.70
C PRO A 184 -19.72 3.60 -15.78
N LEU A 185 -18.53 4.03 -16.19
CA LEU A 185 -17.67 4.95 -15.43
C LEU A 185 -18.41 6.22 -15.00
N GLU A 186 -19.23 6.75 -15.89
CA GLU A 186 -20.01 7.98 -15.74
C GLU A 186 -21.01 7.88 -14.58
N GLU A 187 -21.54 6.69 -14.32
CA GLU A 187 -22.52 6.45 -13.26
C GLU A 187 -21.86 6.16 -11.92
N TRP A 188 -20.84 5.29 -11.87
CA TRP A 188 -20.27 4.90 -10.59
C TRP A 188 -19.23 5.89 -10.06
N LEU A 189 -18.53 6.64 -10.92
CA LEU A 189 -17.46 7.54 -10.49
C LEU A 189 -17.95 8.71 -9.61
N PRO A 190 -19.07 9.40 -9.93
CA PRO A 190 -19.60 10.45 -9.05
C PRO A 190 -20.01 9.89 -7.69
N LEU A 191 -20.63 8.70 -7.67
CA LEU A 191 -21.01 8.00 -6.44
C LEU A 191 -19.78 7.64 -5.61
N TRP A 192 -18.75 7.09 -6.25
CA TRP A 192 -17.47 6.76 -5.61
C TRP A 192 -16.83 8.01 -5.00
N TRP A 193 -16.79 9.12 -5.76
CA TRP A 193 -16.24 10.39 -5.30
C TRP A 193 -16.96 10.90 -4.05
N MET A 194 -18.30 10.89 -4.05
CA MET A 194 -19.08 11.36 -2.89
C MET A 194 -18.77 10.58 -1.61
N GLN A 195 -18.49 9.28 -1.72
CA GLN A 195 -18.20 8.39 -0.58
C GLN A 195 -16.78 8.53 -0.02
N GLN A 196 -15.88 9.28 -0.66
CA GLN A 196 -14.52 9.48 -0.14
C GLN A 196 -14.48 10.48 1.02
N GLU A 197 -13.55 10.25 1.94
CA GLU A 197 -13.27 11.17 3.04
C GLU A 197 -12.75 12.53 2.52
N PRO A 198 -12.98 13.65 3.23
CA PRO A 198 -12.51 14.96 2.79
C PRO A 198 -11.00 15.05 2.53
N ALA A 199 -10.19 14.39 3.38
CA ALA A 199 -8.74 14.34 3.20
C ALA A 199 -8.32 13.57 1.94
N ASP A 200 -9.03 12.50 1.61
CA ASP A 200 -8.82 11.69 0.41
C ASP A 200 -9.19 12.46 -0.85
N LYS A 201 -10.34 13.17 -0.83
CA LYS A 201 -10.75 14.08 -1.91
C LYS A 201 -9.70 15.16 -2.16
N LEU A 202 -9.22 15.81 -1.11
CA LEU A 202 -8.19 16.83 -1.22
C LEU A 202 -6.89 16.26 -1.81
N LEU A 203 -6.45 15.09 -1.34
CA LEU A 203 -5.27 14.41 -1.87
C LEU A 203 -5.41 14.12 -3.38
N LEU A 204 -6.57 13.63 -3.83
CA LEU A 204 -6.83 13.39 -5.25
C LEU A 204 -6.80 14.68 -6.07
N LEU A 205 -7.42 15.75 -5.57
CA LEU A 205 -7.37 17.06 -6.24
C LEU A 205 -5.95 17.59 -6.36
N VAL A 206 -5.12 17.44 -5.32
CA VAL A 206 -3.71 17.81 -5.35
C VAL A 206 -2.95 16.97 -6.39
N VAL A 207 -3.20 15.67 -6.49
CA VAL A 207 -2.60 14.82 -7.52
C VAL A 207 -3.01 15.27 -8.93
N VAL A 208 -4.30 15.52 -9.17
CA VAL A 208 -4.79 15.99 -10.48
C VAL A 208 -4.19 17.34 -10.85
N ALA A 209 -4.18 18.29 -9.92
CA ALA A 209 -3.53 19.59 -10.11
C ALA A 209 -2.02 19.43 -10.37
N GLY A 210 -1.35 18.52 -9.66
CA GLY A 210 0.06 18.18 -9.84
C GLY A 210 0.38 17.59 -11.22
N ILE A 211 -0.52 16.76 -11.76
CA ILE A 211 -0.41 16.26 -13.14
C ILE A 211 -0.46 17.41 -14.14
N GLY A 212 -1.44 18.31 -14.01
CA GLY A 212 -1.56 19.50 -14.86
C GLY A 212 -0.34 20.42 -14.76
N LEU A 213 0.16 20.64 -13.55
CA LEU A 213 1.35 21.42 -13.27
C LEU A 213 2.60 20.85 -13.96
N ILE A 214 2.82 19.54 -13.86
CA ILE A 214 3.96 18.86 -14.50
C ILE A 214 3.82 18.87 -16.03
N ALA A 215 2.61 18.67 -16.57
CA ALA A 215 2.36 18.75 -18.00
C ALA A 215 2.68 20.15 -18.53
N GLY A 216 2.19 21.20 -17.88
CA GLY A 216 2.50 22.59 -18.24
C GLY A 216 4.00 22.90 -18.14
N TRP A 217 4.66 22.45 -17.08
CA TRP A 217 6.11 22.60 -16.91
C TRP A 217 6.90 21.87 -18.01
N LEU A 218 6.50 20.65 -18.40
CA LEU A 218 7.13 19.91 -19.50
C LEU A 218 6.97 20.64 -20.84
N VAL A 219 5.77 21.16 -21.14
CA VAL A 219 5.51 21.96 -22.34
C VAL A 219 6.39 23.20 -22.35
N TRP A 220 6.49 23.92 -21.22
CA TRP A 220 7.37 25.08 -21.10
C TRP A 220 8.85 24.72 -21.33
N GLN A 221 9.32 23.60 -20.77
CA GLN A 221 10.70 23.15 -20.95
C GLN A 221 11.03 22.80 -22.40
N LEU A 222 10.10 22.16 -23.11
CA LEU A 222 10.28 21.73 -24.50
C LEU A 222 10.13 22.90 -25.48
N VAL A 223 9.11 23.75 -25.29
CA VAL A 223 8.76 24.81 -26.25
C VAL A 223 9.53 26.09 -25.96
N ALA A 224 9.47 26.60 -24.73
CA ALA A 224 10.08 27.89 -24.38
C ALA A 224 11.58 27.77 -24.08
N LYS A 225 11.99 26.75 -23.32
CA LYS A 225 13.40 26.52 -22.98
C LYS A 225 14.15 25.66 -24.00
N LYS A 226 13.46 25.07 -24.98
CA LYS A 226 14.04 24.18 -26.00
C LYS A 226 14.93 23.09 -25.41
N THR A 227 14.57 22.61 -24.22
CA THR A 227 15.32 21.56 -23.51
C THR A 227 15.23 20.29 -24.32
N ALA A 228 16.37 19.64 -24.58
CA ALA A 228 16.39 18.38 -25.31
C ALA A 228 15.55 17.32 -24.57
N TYR A 229 14.66 16.63 -25.30
CA TYR A 229 13.84 15.54 -24.76
C TYR A 229 14.69 14.45 -24.07
N SER A 230 15.86 14.15 -24.64
CA SER A 230 16.82 13.20 -24.07
C SER A 230 17.38 13.62 -22.70
N ALA A 231 17.43 14.92 -22.39
CA ALA A 231 17.83 15.41 -21.07
C ALA A 231 16.71 15.24 -20.04
N LEU A 232 15.44 15.37 -20.46
CA LEU A 232 14.28 15.17 -19.59
C LEU A 232 14.07 13.70 -19.24
N ILE A 233 14.17 12.76 -20.19
CA ILE A 233 14.03 11.32 -19.87
C ILE A 233 15.16 10.85 -18.93
N LYS A 234 16.35 11.46 -19.03
CA LYS A 234 17.48 11.19 -18.13
C LYS A 234 17.29 11.74 -16.71
N ARG A 235 16.12 12.27 -16.37
CA ARG A 235 15.80 12.69 -15.01
C ARG A 235 15.05 11.58 -14.27
N ILE A 236 15.74 10.97 -13.32
CA ILE A 236 15.19 9.92 -12.46
C ILE A 236 13.92 10.34 -11.72
N ASP A 237 13.82 11.60 -11.30
CA ASP A 237 12.63 12.15 -10.63
C ASP A 237 11.40 12.15 -11.56
N LEU A 238 11.58 12.44 -12.85
CA LEU A 238 10.50 12.33 -13.84
C LEU A 238 10.13 10.87 -14.12
N THR A 239 11.12 9.97 -14.18
CA THR A 239 10.85 8.54 -14.33
C THR A 239 10.09 7.98 -13.13
N LEU A 240 10.48 8.34 -11.90
CA LEU A 240 9.78 7.94 -10.68
C LEU A 240 8.37 8.55 -10.63
N TYR A 241 8.19 9.80 -11.06
CA TYR A 241 6.87 10.40 -11.17
C TYR A 241 5.97 9.63 -12.14
N LEU A 242 6.48 9.24 -13.31
CA LEU A 242 5.73 8.40 -14.25
C LEU A 242 5.36 7.04 -13.64
N LEU A 243 6.26 6.41 -12.89
CA LEU A 243 5.96 5.15 -12.19
C LEU A 243 4.92 5.33 -11.08
N LEU A 244 4.89 6.49 -10.41
CA LEU A 244 3.84 6.83 -9.46
C LEU A 244 2.49 6.96 -10.17
N LEU A 245 2.44 7.64 -11.32
CA LEU A 245 1.21 7.75 -12.13
C LEU A 245 0.74 6.39 -12.65
N LEU A 246 1.67 5.53 -13.08
CA LEU A 246 1.35 4.14 -13.44
C LEU A 246 0.75 3.38 -12.24
N GLY A 247 1.31 3.58 -11.04
CA GLY A 247 0.76 3.03 -9.80
C GLY A 247 -0.65 3.54 -9.50
N CYS A 248 -0.88 4.85 -9.62
CA CYS A 248 -2.20 5.46 -9.45
C CYS A 248 -3.22 4.92 -10.47
N GLY A 249 -2.85 4.85 -11.75
CA GLY A 249 -3.72 4.31 -12.80
C GLY A 249 -4.04 2.84 -12.58
N SER A 250 -3.03 2.03 -12.26
CA SER A 250 -3.20 0.59 -11.98
C SER A 250 -4.13 0.34 -10.80
N TRP A 251 -3.95 1.12 -9.71
CA TRP A 251 -4.83 1.06 -8.55
C TRP A 251 -6.29 1.41 -8.90
N PHE A 252 -6.50 2.52 -9.61
CA PHE A 252 -7.83 3.02 -9.91
C PHE A 252 -8.63 2.03 -10.77
N VAL A 253 -7.96 1.37 -11.72
CA VAL A 253 -8.57 0.33 -12.57
C VAL A 253 -8.85 -0.97 -11.80
N ALA A 254 -7.93 -1.37 -10.93
CA ALA A 254 -8.00 -2.65 -10.22
C ALA A 254 -8.99 -2.61 -9.04
N ALA A 255 -8.79 -1.71 -8.08
CA ALA A 255 -9.61 -1.58 -6.89
C ALA A 255 -9.44 -0.17 -6.28
N PRO A 256 -10.31 0.80 -6.62
CA PRO A 256 -10.14 2.22 -6.28
C PRO A 256 -10.45 2.56 -4.80
N ALA A 257 -10.04 1.71 -3.86
CA ALA A 257 -10.11 2.02 -2.44
C ALA A 257 -8.86 2.84 -2.06
N MET A 258 -9.02 4.06 -1.55
CA MET A 258 -7.91 5.01 -1.31
C MET A 258 -6.75 4.41 -0.50
N ARG A 259 -7.09 3.58 0.49
CA ARG A 259 -6.14 2.82 1.33
C ARG A 259 -5.20 1.88 0.57
N PHE A 260 -5.43 1.65 -0.72
CA PHE A 260 -4.60 0.78 -1.55
C PHE A 260 -3.51 1.56 -2.32
N ALA A 261 -3.61 2.89 -2.39
CA ALA A 261 -2.74 3.72 -3.23
C ALA A 261 -2.03 4.87 -2.52
N TYR A 262 -2.10 4.98 -1.19
CA TYR A 262 -1.50 6.11 -0.49
C TYR A 262 -0.01 6.32 -0.79
N ALA A 263 0.80 5.27 -0.98
CA ALA A 263 2.19 5.45 -1.44
C ALA A 263 2.28 6.21 -2.78
N TYR A 264 1.44 5.84 -3.74
CA TYR A 264 1.44 6.41 -5.08
C TYR A 264 0.85 7.82 -5.08
N LEU A 265 -0.28 8.01 -4.40
CA LEU A 265 -1.00 9.29 -4.33
C LEU A 265 -0.21 10.34 -3.55
N ILE A 266 0.30 10.00 -2.36
CA ILE A 266 1.15 10.90 -1.56
C ILE A 266 2.45 11.18 -2.30
N GLY A 267 3.08 10.15 -2.90
CA GLY A 267 4.28 10.31 -3.70
C GLY A 267 4.08 11.27 -4.86
N ALA A 268 2.99 11.12 -5.63
CA ALA A 268 2.66 12.00 -6.75
C ALA A 268 2.31 13.43 -6.30
N ALA A 269 1.53 13.57 -5.23
CA ALA A 269 1.15 14.86 -4.64
C ALA A 269 2.37 15.66 -4.16
N LEU A 270 3.37 15.00 -3.57
CA LEU A 270 4.59 15.65 -3.11
C LEU A 270 5.58 15.89 -4.25
N LEU A 271 5.79 14.91 -5.13
CA LEU A 271 6.85 15.00 -6.12
C LEU A 271 6.52 16.01 -7.24
N SER A 272 5.24 16.21 -7.57
CA SER A 272 4.82 17.18 -8.59
C SER A 272 5.29 18.62 -8.32
N PRO A 273 5.00 19.26 -7.17
CA PRO A 273 5.56 20.58 -6.88
C PRO A 273 7.08 20.52 -6.66
N LEU A 274 7.64 19.44 -6.10
CA LEU A 274 9.07 19.35 -5.80
C LEU A 274 9.97 19.30 -7.04
N ILE A 275 9.52 18.65 -8.12
CA ILE A 275 10.23 18.61 -9.40
C ILE A 275 10.51 20.02 -9.95
N ILE A 276 9.62 20.98 -9.65
CA ILE A 276 9.72 22.39 -10.05
C ILE A 276 10.40 23.20 -8.95
N ALA A 277 10.00 23.00 -7.70
CA ALA A 277 10.44 23.76 -6.54
C ALA A 277 11.90 23.50 -6.13
N ARG A 278 12.56 22.48 -6.67
CA ARG A 278 14.00 22.25 -6.46
C ARG A 278 14.89 23.39 -6.99
N GLU A 279 14.37 24.23 -7.88
CA GLU A 279 15.04 25.43 -8.38
C GLU A 279 14.83 26.64 -7.43
N LEU A 280 14.06 26.48 -6.35
CA LEU A 280 13.87 27.54 -5.36
C LEU A 280 15.14 27.78 -4.54
N PRO A 281 15.37 29.03 -4.08
CA PRO A 281 16.45 29.32 -3.14
C PRO A 281 16.35 28.46 -1.87
N ILE A 282 17.50 27.98 -1.40
CA ILE A 282 17.65 27.10 -0.22
C ILE A 282 16.85 27.62 0.99
N ARG A 283 16.87 28.94 1.23
CA ARG A 283 16.15 29.60 2.34
C ARG A 283 14.64 29.30 2.31
N TRP A 284 14.00 29.38 1.14
CA TRP A 284 12.56 29.12 1.02
C TRP A 284 12.23 27.65 1.24
N SER A 285 13.06 26.73 0.76
CA SER A 285 12.91 25.30 1.03
C SER A 285 13.06 24.98 2.52
N GLN A 286 13.98 25.65 3.22
CA GLN A 286 14.15 25.51 4.66
C GLN A 286 12.95 26.05 5.44
N ILE A 287 12.43 27.23 5.09
CA ILE A 287 11.22 27.80 5.70
C ILE A 287 10.04 26.86 5.52
N ALA A 288 9.81 26.37 4.30
CA ALA A 288 8.75 25.41 4.01
C ALA A 288 8.91 24.12 4.82
N GLY A 289 10.13 23.58 4.90
CA GLY A 289 10.39 22.38 5.68
C GLY A 289 10.19 22.58 7.19
N TRP A 290 10.62 23.70 7.76
CA TRP A 290 10.34 24.03 9.17
C TRP A 290 8.84 24.24 9.43
N GLY A 291 8.13 24.88 8.50
CA GLY A 291 6.67 25.00 8.54
C GLY A 291 5.98 23.64 8.55
N LEU A 292 6.40 22.71 7.68
CA LEU A 292 5.88 21.33 7.67
C LEU A 292 6.22 20.57 8.96
N CYS A 293 7.40 20.80 9.53
CA CYS A 293 7.77 20.22 10.82
C CYS A 293 6.85 20.72 11.94
N ALA A 294 6.60 22.03 11.99
CA ALA A 294 5.70 22.64 12.96
C ALA A 294 4.26 22.14 12.78
N LEU A 295 3.75 22.10 11.54
CA LEU A 295 2.42 21.56 11.23
C LEU A 295 2.29 20.08 11.63
N SER A 296 3.29 19.26 11.34
CA SER A 296 3.30 17.84 11.73
C SER A 296 3.28 17.68 13.25
N LEU A 297 4.05 18.50 13.97
CA LEU A 297 4.07 18.51 15.43
C LEU A 297 2.71 18.95 15.99
N LEU A 298 2.14 20.06 15.51
CA LEU A 298 0.83 20.55 15.93
C LEU A 298 -0.27 19.52 15.67
N TYR A 299 -0.28 18.90 14.49
CA TYR A 299 -1.24 17.85 14.15
C TYR A 299 -1.11 16.64 15.08
N THR A 300 0.12 16.21 15.37
CA THR A 300 0.39 15.09 16.27
C THR A 300 -0.02 15.42 17.71
N LEU A 301 0.31 16.61 18.21
CA LEU A 301 -0.07 17.06 19.55
C LEU A 301 -1.58 17.17 19.70
N ASN A 302 -2.29 17.66 18.67
CA ASN A 302 -3.75 17.70 18.66
C ASN A 302 -4.36 16.29 18.66
N GLY A 303 -3.78 15.37 17.87
CA GLY A 303 -4.17 13.97 17.88
C GLY A 303 -3.98 13.31 19.26
N LEU A 304 -2.81 13.52 19.87
CA LEU A 304 -2.50 13.04 21.21
C LEU A 304 -3.44 13.61 22.26
N ARG A 305 -3.71 14.92 22.22
CA ARG A 305 -4.70 15.57 23.10
C ARG A 305 -6.06 14.90 22.99
N HIS A 306 -6.52 14.60 21.78
CA HIS A 306 -7.81 13.95 21.56
C HIS A 306 -7.85 12.53 22.13
N GLU A 307 -6.77 11.76 21.97
CA GLU A 307 -6.68 10.40 22.54
C GLU A 307 -6.59 10.42 24.07
N LEU A 308 -5.79 11.33 24.64
CA LEU A 308 -5.66 11.50 26.09
C LEU A 308 -6.94 12.02 26.77
N ALA A 309 -7.81 12.70 26.02
CA ALA A 309 -9.12 13.14 26.50
C ALA A 309 -10.15 12.01 26.61
N LYS A 310 -9.88 10.81 26.07
CA LYS A 310 -10.79 9.67 26.18
C LYS A 310 -10.77 9.11 27.63
N PRO A 311 -11.93 8.73 28.18
CA PRO A 311 -12.01 8.10 29.50
C PRO A 311 -11.12 6.86 29.56
N ALA A 312 -10.37 6.69 30.66
CA ALA A 312 -9.46 5.56 30.88
C ALA A 312 -8.33 5.39 29.86
N ALA A 313 -8.06 6.38 28.97
CA ALA A 313 -7.00 6.27 27.97
C ALA A 313 -5.62 5.96 28.57
N LEU A 314 -5.30 6.58 29.70
CA LEU A 314 -4.04 6.39 30.41
C LEU A 314 -3.97 5.06 31.19
N THR A 315 -5.10 4.52 31.64
CA THR A 315 -5.12 3.27 32.42
C THR A 315 -5.25 2.04 31.53
N ALA A 316 -5.92 2.15 30.38
CA ALA A 316 -6.21 1.02 29.49
C ALA A 316 -5.15 0.76 28.40
N HIS A 317 -4.25 1.73 28.13
CA HIS A 317 -3.37 1.65 26.95
C HIS A 317 -1.89 2.02 27.19
N VAL A 318 -1.51 2.39 28.42
CA VAL A 318 -0.13 2.86 28.70
C VAL A 318 0.88 1.73 28.82
N THR A 319 0.50 0.60 29.42
CA THR A 319 1.42 -0.53 29.66
C THR A 319 1.17 -1.70 28.72
N TRP A 320 -0.08 -1.91 28.30
CA TRP A 320 -0.45 -3.00 27.42
C TRP A 320 -1.53 -2.55 26.41
N PRO A 321 -1.50 -3.02 25.15
CA PRO A 321 -2.63 -2.84 24.23
C PRO A 321 -3.91 -3.42 24.84
N ALA A 322 -5.06 -2.78 24.60
CA ALA A 322 -6.34 -3.34 25.03
C ALA A 322 -6.60 -4.70 24.36
N ASP A 323 -7.29 -5.58 25.08
CA ASP A 323 -7.72 -6.86 24.54
C ASP A 323 -8.65 -6.68 23.35
N TYR A 324 -8.62 -7.66 22.45
CA TYR A 324 -9.53 -7.69 21.33
C TYR A 324 -10.96 -7.92 21.81
N PRO A 325 -11.96 -7.25 21.20
CA PRO A 325 -13.35 -7.50 21.56
C PRO A 325 -13.71 -8.96 21.31
N GLU A 326 -14.35 -9.58 22.29
CA GLU A 326 -14.86 -10.93 22.16
C GLU A 326 -15.95 -10.98 21.09
N VAL A 327 -15.79 -11.89 20.14
CA VAL A 327 -16.78 -12.09 19.08
C VAL A 327 -17.65 -13.28 19.45
N ARG A 328 -18.96 -13.05 19.53
CA ARG A 328 -19.94 -14.13 19.75
C ARG A 328 -19.89 -15.09 18.57
N THR A 329 -19.74 -16.37 18.87
CA THR A 329 -19.77 -17.44 17.87
C THR A 329 -20.82 -18.47 18.24
N GLN A 330 -21.31 -19.20 17.24
CA GLN A 330 -22.25 -20.29 17.39
C GLN A 330 -21.70 -21.54 16.70
N VAL A 331 -22.02 -22.72 17.22
CA VAL A 331 -21.61 -23.99 16.58
C VAL A 331 -22.53 -24.22 15.38
N ALA A 332 -21.94 -24.24 14.18
CA ALA A 332 -22.66 -24.43 12.92
C ALA A 332 -22.57 -25.87 12.39
N GLY A 333 -21.65 -26.67 12.92
CA GLY A 333 -21.48 -28.06 12.53
C GLY A 333 -20.35 -28.75 13.28
N GLN A 334 -20.03 -29.97 12.87
CA GLN A 334 -18.87 -30.71 13.38
C GLN A 334 -18.03 -31.23 12.23
N MET A 335 -16.72 -31.35 12.48
CA MET A 335 -15.78 -31.93 11.54
C MET A 335 -14.87 -32.88 12.31
N GLY A 336 -15.18 -34.18 12.21
CA GLY A 336 -14.62 -35.19 13.12
C GLY A 336 -14.98 -34.84 14.57
N SER A 337 -13.98 -34.75 15.44
CA SER A 337 -14.15 -34.39 16.86
C SER A 337 -14.16 -32.88 17.12
N TYR A 338 -14.08 -32.03 16.09
CA TYR A 338 -13.94 -30.58 16.26
C TYR A 338 -15.25 -29.85 15.94
N PRO A 339 -15.80 -29.03 16.86
CA PRO A 339 -16.94 -28.18 16.56
C PRO A 339 -16.51 -27.05 15.62
N VAL A 340 -17.22 -26.91 14.51
CA VAL A 340 -17.04 -25.81 13.56
C VAL A 340 -17.93 -24.66 13.97
N ARG A 341 -17.31 -23.51 14.23
CA ARG A 341 -18.00 -22.31 14.66
C ARG A 341 -18.23 -21.35 13.49
N THR A 342 -19.27 -20.54 13.58
CA THR A 342 -19.49 -19.37 12.73
C THR A 342 -19.73 -18.14 13.59
N GLY A 343 -19.45 -16.96 13.05
CA GLY A 343 -19.78 -15.71 13.74
C GLY A 343 -21.28 -15.57 13.96
N ALA A 344 -21.70 -15.16 15.15
CA ALA A 344 -23.10 -14.88 15.45
C ALA A 344 -23.53 -13.54 14.86
N TRP A 345 -24.85 -13.34 14.74
CA TRP A 345 -25.43 -12.05 14.36
C TRP A 345 -25.08 -10.97 15.38
N PRO A 346 -24.84 -9.69 14.99
CA PRO A 346 -24.92 -9.12 13.64
C PRO A 346 -23.69 -9.32 12.76
N ASN A 347 -22.50 -9.51 13.35
CA ASN A 347 -21.25 -9.35 12.60
C ASN A 347 -20.90 -10.54 11.70
N ARG A 348 -21.42 -11.75 11.98
CA ARG A 348 -21.20 -12.99 11.19
C ARG A 348 -19.74 -13.26 10.82
N ARG A 349 -18.79 -12.78 11.63
CA ARG A 349 -17.34 -12.93 11.46
C ARG A 349 -16.75 -13.67 12.64
N CYS A 350 -15.65 -14.37 12.41
CA CYS A 350 -14.98 -15.15 13.45
C CYS A 350 -14.06 -14.34 14.36
N GLY A 351 -13.48 -13.23 13.88
CA GLY A 351 -12.51 -12.45 14.65
C GLY A 351 -11.40 -13.33 15.22
N ASN A 352 -11.17 -13.25 16.53
CA ASN A 352 -10.18 -14.05 17.26
C ASN A 352 -10.78 -15.29 17.95
N ALA A 353 -11.93 -15.79 17.48
CA ALA A 353 -12.54 -16.99 18.03
C ALA A 353 -11.67 -18.25 17.81
N LEU A 354 -11.87 -19.25 18.66
CA LEU A 354 -11.17 -20.53 18.58
C LEU A 354 -11.44 -21.24 17.24
N LEU A 355 -10.36 -21.69 16.60
CA LEU A 355 -10.42 -22.50 15.39
C LEU A 355 -11.00 -23.91 15.67
N PRO A 356 -11.73 -24.54 14.73
CA PRO A 356 -12.12 -23.99 13.43
C PRO A 356 -13.32 -23.03 13.54
N CYS A 357 -13.15 -21.82 12.99
CA CYS A 357 -14.23 -20.87 12.79
C CYS A 357 -14.20 -20.38 11.34
N THR A 358 -15.37 -20.33 10.70
CA THR A 358 -15.55 -19.91 9.30
C THR A 358 -16.73 -18.95 9.18
N ASP A 359 -16.73 -18.09 8.16
CA ASP A 359 -17.85 -17.18 7.89
C ASP A 359 -19.10 -17.95 7.39
N SER A 360 -18.88 -19.07 6.70
CA SER A 360 -19.94 -20.02 6.31
C SER A 360 -19.41 -21.45 6.25
N LEU A 361 -20.28 -22.43 6.52
CA LEU A 361 -19.94 -23.85 6.43
C LEU A 361 -20.04 -24.31 4.97
N SER A 362 -18.91 -24.61 4.34
CA SER A 362 -18.89 -25.14 2.97
C SER A 362 -19.30 -26.62 2.94
N LEU A 363 -20.34 -26.93 2.17
CA LEU A 363 -20.76 -28.32 1.92
C LEU A 363 -19.60 -29.09 1.24
N GLY A 364 -19.19 -30.20 1.84
CA GLY A 364 -18.08 -31.03 1.34
C GLY A 364 -16.70 -30.75 1.95
N LEU A 365 -16.57 -29.76 2.85
CA LEU A 365 -15.35 -29.55 3.61
C LEU A 365 -15.15 -30.68 4.64
N GLN A 366 -14.00 -31.36 4.57
CA GLN A 366 -13.66 -32.46 5.48
C GLN A 366 -12.22 -32.34 5.98
N LEU A 367 -11.92 -32.97 7.11
CA LEU A 367 -10.53 -33.19 7.53
C LEU A 367 -9.84 -34.13 6.54
N ARG A 368 -8.57 -33.84 6.26
CA ARG A 368 -7.73 -34.75 5.47
C ARG A 368 -7.31 -35.99 6.26
N GLY A 369 -7.20 -35.85 7.57
CA GLY A 369 -6.88 -36.93 8.50
C GLY A 369 -7.72 -36.81 9.77
N THR A 370 -7.13 -37.15 10.91
CA THR A 370 -7.79 -37.14 12.22
C THR A 370 -7.58 -35.85 13.00
N THR A 371 -6.62 -35.00 12.60
CA THR A 371 -6.24 -33.78 13.32
C THR A 371 -6.30 -32.54 12.44
N LEU A 372 -6.50 -31.37 13.07
CA LEU A 372 -6.45 -30.07 12.37
C LEU A 372 -5.10 -29.81 11.67
N ARG A 373 -4.00 -30.36 12.18
CA ARG A 373 -2.65 -30.21 11.61
C ARG A 373 -2.51 -30.85 10.23
N GLN A 374 -3.27 -31.90 9.96
CA GLN A 374 -3.30 -32.57 8.66
C GLN A 374 -4.09 -31.77 7.62
N GLY A 375 -4.78 -30.72 8.05
CA GLY A 375 -5.49 -29.77 7.19
C GLY A 375 -6.82 -30.31 6.68
N PHE A 376 -7.33 -29.60 5.68
CA PHE A 376 -8.68 -29.80 5.15
C PHE A 376 -8.63 -30.20 3.67
N ARG A 377 -9.73 -30.76 3.18
CA ARG A 377 -9.95 -31.05 1.76
C ARG A 377 -11.41 -30.76 1.40
N MET A 378 -11.65 -30.48 0.12
CA MET A 378 -13.00 -30.36 -0.42
C MET A 378 -13.35 -31.63 -1.19
N VAL A 379 -14.40 -32.33 -0.77
CA VAL A 379 -15.00 -33.41 -1.56
C VAL A 379 -15.97 -32.76 -2.54
N ARG A 380 -15.64 -32.78 -3.83
CA ARG A 380 -16.54 -32.33 -4.89
C ARG A 380 -17.62 -33.39 -5.08
N TYR A 381 -18.88 -32.98 -4.96
CA TYR A 381 -20.04 -33.79 -5.36
C TYR A 381 -20.27 -33.68 -6.86
#